data_AF-A0A8T1IW16-F1
#
_entry.id   AF-A0A8T1IW16-F1
#
_cell.length_a   1.000
_cell.length_b   1.000
_cell.length_c   1.000
_cell.angle_alpha   90.00
_cell.angle_beta   90.00
_cell.angle_gamma   90.00
#
_symmetry.space_group_name_H-M   'P 1'
#
loop_
_entity.id
_entity.type
_entity.pdbx_description
1 polymer ?
#
loop_
_entity_poly.entity_id
_entity_poly.type
_entity_poly.pdbx_seq_one_letter_code
_entity_poly.pdbx_strand_id
1 'polypeptide(L)'
;MVNTLPLKPDDMLARQAWASAMLVRKDAAAVWDSIIFSDEKKWNLNGPDGFQHYWRDLRKSPRHTKRRQAGGGSAMVWAAFSSRSKPPLVVLSGRQNSEDYIYTVSEYLLLFAHLNYGTDYIY
;
A
#
# COMPACT_ATOMS: atom_id res chain seq x y z
N MET A 1 5.63 -11.03 18.64
CA MET A 1 6.91 -11.15 17.92
C MET A 1 7.04 -9.89 17.08
N VAL A 2 8.03 -9.06 17.37
CA VAL A 2 8.31 -7.87 16.56
C VAL A 2 8.89 -8.40 15.26
N ASN A 3 8.10 -8.34 14.19
CA ASN A 3 8.47 -8.88 12.89
C ASN A 3 9.28 -7.82 12.13
N THR A 4 10.43 -7.45 12.67
CA THR A 4 11.36 -6.51 12.05
C THR A 4 12.67 -7.23 11.87
N LEU A 5 12.80 -7.97 10.76
CA LEU A 5 14.13 -8.25 10.26
C LEU A 5 14.80 -6.89 10.05
N PRO A 6 16.03 -6.67 10.55
CA PRO A 6 16.73 -5.42 10.32
C PRO A 6 16.87 -5.18 8.82
N LEU A 7 16.72 -3.92 8.40
CA LEU A 7 16.92 -3.54 7.01
C LEU A 7 18.33 -3.97 6.57
N LYS A 8 18.46 -4.55 5.37
CA LYS A 8 19.79 -4.94 4.89
C LYS A 8 20.63 -3.69 4.64
N PRO A 9 21.96 -3.74 4.83
CA PRO A 9 22.83 -2.60 4.52
C PRO A 9 22.64 -2.08 3.09
N ASP A 10 22.47 -2.98 2.12
CA ASP A 10 22.25 -2.61 0.72
C ASP A 10 20.93 -1.85 0.52
N ASP A 11 19.85 -2.27 1.21
CA ASP A 11 18.56 -1.58 1.16
C ASP A 11 18.66 -0.18 1.79
N MET A 12 19.46 -0.03 2.87
CA MET A 12 19.71 1.27 3.49
C MET A 12 20.46 2.20 2.54
N LEU A 13 21.50 1.69 1.87
CA LEU A 13 22.28 2.45 0.89
C LEU A 13 21.42 2.87 -0.30
N ALA A 14 20.60 1.96 -0.84
CA ALA A 14 19.70 2.26 -1.96
C ALA A 14 18.68 3.35 -1.59
N ARG A 15 18.07 3.25 -0.40
CA ARG A 15 17.12 4.27 0.10
C ARG A 15 17.80 5.62 0.31
N GLN A 16 19.00 5.63 0.89
CA GLN A 16 19.76 6.88 1.10
C GLN A 16 20.15 7.53 -0.23
N ALA A 17 20.61 6.74 -1.20
CA ALA A 17 20.97 7.22 -2.53
C ALA A 17 19.76 7.84 -3.25
N TRP A 18 18.61 7.15 -3.26
CA TRP A 18 17.39 7.67 -3.87
C TRP A 18 16.90 8.96 -3.19
N ALA A 19 16.88 8.99 -1.84
CA ALA A 19 16.45 10.16 -1.10
C ALA A 19 17.37 11.37 -1.34
N SER A 20 18.69 11.14 -1.38
CA SER A 20 19.67 12.19 -1.67
C SER A 20 19.50 12.74 -3.10
N ALA A 21 19.29 11.85 -4.07
CA ALA A 21 19.04 12.25 -5.46
C ALA A 21 17.74 13.06 -5.60
N MET A 22 16.66 12.66 -4.94
CA MET A 22 15.40 13.40 -4.95
C MET A 22 15.52 14.78 -4.27
N LEU A 23 16.34 14.90 -3.23
CA LEU A 23 16.54 16.17 -2.52
C LEU A 23 17.35 17.19 -3.33
N VAL A 24 18.33 16.73 -4.12
CA VAL A 24 19.23 17.61 -4.90
C VAL A 24 18.63 17.99 -6.27
N ARG A 25 17.48 17.42 -6.65
CA ARG A 25 16.77 17.80 -7.89
C ARG A 25 16.46 19.30 -7.90
N LYS A 26 16.82 19.96 -9.00
CA LYS A 26 16.57 21.40 -9.20
C LYS A 26 15.08 21.72 -9.33
N ASP A 27 14.31 20.75 -9.80
CA ASP A 27 12.86 20.80 -9.96
C ASP A 27 12.12 20.06 -8.83
N ALA A 28 12.78 19.81 -7.69
CA ALA A 28 12.20 19.03 -6.59
C ALA A 28 10.83 19.53 -6.15
N ALA A 29 10.55 20.84 -6.18
CA ALA A 29 9.22 21.35 -5.84
C ALA A 29 8.15 21.02 -6.91
N ALA A 30 8.50 21.06 -8.19
CA ALA A 30 7.56 20.87 -9.29
C ALA A 30 7.35 19.39 -9.64
N VAL A 31 8.37 18.53 -9.43
CA VAL A 31 8.27 17.11 -9.80
C VAL A 31 7.18 16.39 -8.99
N TRP A 32 7.05 16.70 -7.70
CA TRP A 32 6.02 16.07 -6.85
C TRP A 32 4.60 16.34 -7.32
N ASP A 33 4.36 17.46 -8.02
CA ASP A 33 3.03 17.76 -8.56
C ASP A 33 2.65 16.87 -9.73
N SER A 34 3.64 16.32 -10.44
CA SER A 34 3.47 15.42 -11.60
C SER A 34 3.49 13.93 -11.24
N ILE A 35 3.86 13.57 -10.01
CA ILE A 35 3.96 12.18 -9.57
C ILE A 35 2.58 11.66 -9.14
N ILE A 36 2.21 10.49 -9.66
CA ILE A 36 1.05 9.73 -9.22
C ILE A 36 1.55 8.55 -8.39
N PHE A 37 1.13 8.48 -7.14
CA PHE A 37 1.44 7.36 -6.25
C PHE A 37 0.33 6.32 -6.33
N SER A 38 0.68 5.04 -6.29
CA SER A 38 -0.26 3.93 -6.15
C SER A 38 0.26 2.87 -5.19
N ASP A 39 -0.65 2.15 -4.55
CA ASP A 39 -0.32 1.00 -3.72
C ASP A 39 -1.51 0.04 -3.58
N GLU A 40 -1.22 -1.18 -3.16
CA GLU A 40 -2.22 -2.15 -2.73
C GLU A 40 -2.28 -2.28 -1.22
N LYS A 41 -3.48 -2.21 -0.65
CA LYS A 41 -3.73 -2.50 0.76
C LYS A 41 -4.67 -3.69 0.93
N LYS A 42 -4.20 -4.68 1.68
CA LYS A 42 -5.05 -5.75 2.20
C LYS A 42 -5.70 -5.34 3.53
N TRP A 43 -7.02 -5.43 3.59
CA TRP A 43 -7.86 -5.24 4.78
C TRP A 43 -8.41 -6.59 5.23
N ASN A 44 -8.09 -6.99 6.45
CA ASN A 44 -8.60 -8.25 7.01
C ASN A 44 -9.88 -7.95 7.81
N LEU A 45 -10.96 -8.73 7.62
CA LEU A 45 -12.24 -8.46 8.30
C LEU A 45 -12.29 -9.03 9.73
N ASN A 46 -11.28 -9.83 10.12
CA ASN A 46 -11.20 -10.52 11.42
C ASN A 46 -10.51 -9.71 12.53
N GLY A 47 -10.45 -8.38 12.39
CA GLY A 47 -9.99 -7.46 13.41
C GLY A 47 -8.68 -6.74 13.06
N PRO A 48 -8.29 -5.73 13.88
CA PRO A 48 -7.15 -4.87 13.61
C PRO A 48 -5.85 -5.68 13.52
N ASP A 49 -4.85 -5.15 12.83
CA ASP A 49 -3.53 -5.77 12.71
C ASP A 49 -2.74 -5.83 14.04
N GLY A 50 -3.35 -5.36 15.14
CA GLY A 50 -2.83 -5.38 16.51
C GLY A 50 -3.57 -6.35 17.45
N PHE A 51 -3.49 -6.10 18.76
CA PHE A 51 -4.05 -6.98 19.80
C PHE A 51 -5.58 -7.07 19.70
N GLN A 52 -6.11 -8.29 19.58
CA GLN A 52 -7.54 -8.56 19.75
C GLN A 52 -7.90 -8.47 21.24
N HIS A 53 -8.90 -7.64 21.57
CA HIS A 53 -9.56 -7.69 22.86
C HIS A 53 -10.54 -8.86 22.88
N TYR A 54 -10.57 -9.64 23.95
CA TYR A 54 -11.55 -10.71 24.13
C TYR A 54 -12.07 -10.71 25.56
N TRP A 55 -13.33 -11.09 25.73
CA TRP A 55 -13.92 -11.31 27.04
C TRP A 55 -13.36 -12.61 27.63
N ARG A 56 -12.82 -12.52 28.85
CA ARG A 56 -12.24 -13.67 29.57
C ARG A 56 -12.86 -13.79 30.96
N ASP A 57 -13.26 -15.01 31.30
CA ASP A 57 -13.44 -15.41 32.69
C ASP A 57 -12.07 -15.52 33.37
N LEU A 58 -11.84 -14.70 34.40
CA LEU A 58 -10.57 -14.63 35.13
C LEU A 58 -10.16 -15.96 35.76
N ARG A 59 -11.11 -16.88 35.99
CA ARG A 59 -10.86 -18.23 36.54
C ARG A 59 -10.19 -19.17 35.55
N LYS A 60 -10.25 -18.88 34.24
CA LYS A 60 -9.64 -19.71 33.18
C LYS A 60 -8.30 -19.11 32.79
N SER A 61 -7.30 -19.90 32.42
CA SER A 61 -6.02 -19.37 31.95
C SER A 61 -6.20 -18.43 30.74
N PRO A 62 -5.30 -17.43 30.55
CA PRO A 62 -5.39 -16.54 29.41
C PRO A 62 -5.34 -17.32 28.08
N ARG A 63 -6.21 -16.97 27.14
CA ARG A 63 -6.17 -17.54 25.79
C ARG A 63 -5.05 -16.87 25.00
N HIS A 64 -3.95 -17.59 24.80
CA HIS A 64 -2.86 -17.16 23.92
C HIS A 64 -3.05 -17.75 22.51
N THR A 65 -3.83 -17.08 21.67
CA THR A 65 -3.93 -17.47 20.25
C THR A 65 -2.71 -16.93 19.50
N LYS A 66 -1.70 -17.78 19.25
CA LYS A 66 -0.48 -17.43 18.49
C LYS A 66 -0.71 -17.30 16.98
N ARG A 67 -1.79 -17.88 16.46
CA ARG A 67 -2.14 -17.89 15.05
C ARG A 67 -3.46 -17.16 14.84
N ARG A 68 -3.50 -16.28 13.84
CA ARG A 68 -4.75 -16.00 13.15
C ARG A 68 -5.20 -17.34 12.56
N GLN A 69 -6.37 -17.82 12.94
CA GLN A 69 -7.05 -18.84 12.13
C GLN A 69 -7.21 -18.22 10.74
N ALA A 70 -6.88 -18.96 9.68
CA ALA A 70 -6.99 -18.52 8.29
C ALA A 70 -8.47 -18.43 7.87
N GLY A 71 -9.23 -17.61 8.60
CA GLY A 71 -10.68 -17.47 8.51
C GLY A 71 -11.10 -16.08 8.91
N GLY A 72 -12.15 -15.59 8.26
CA GLY A 72 -12.69 -14.25 8.43
C GLY A 72 -12.47 -13.32 7.24
N GLY A 73 -11.98 -13.82 6.10
CA GLY A 73 -11.94 -13.07 4.84
C GLY A 73 -11.04 -11.82 4.86
N SER A 74 -10.82 -11.28 3.66
CA SER A 74 -10.05 -10.06 3.47
C SER A 74 -10.44 -9.41 2.16
N ALA A 75 -10.45 -8.09 2.12
CA ALA A 75 -10.55 -7.32 0.88
C ALA A 75 -9.16 -6.79 0.52
N MET A 76 -8.73 -6.98 -0.72
CA MET A 76 -7.56 -6.28 -1.26
C MET A 76 -8.08 -5.09 -2.04
N VAL A 77 -7.44 -3.95 -1.85
CA VAL A 77 -7.83 -2.69 -2.47
C VAL A 77 -6.60 -2.12 -3.17
N TRP A 78 -6.78 -1.64 -4.40
CA TRP A 78 -5.83 -0.78 -5.07
C TRP A 78 -6.32 0.66 -5.02
N ALA A 79 -5.39 1.59 -4.79
CA ALA A 79 -5.69 3.02 -4.89
C ALA A 79 -4.48 3.76 -5.45
N ALA A 80 -4.75 4.85 -6.13
CA ALA A 80 -3.77 5.85 -6.50
C ALA A 80 -4.19 7.23 -6.03
N PHE A 81 -3.25 8.17 -5.98
CA PHE A 81 -3.50 9.58 -5.73
C PHE A 81 -2.31 10.43 -6.20
N SER A 82 -2.56 11.71 -6.41
CA SER A 82 -1.53 12.71 -6.71
C SER A 82 -1.80 14.01 -5.94
N SER A 83 -0.98 15.04 -6.13
CA SER A 83 -1.23 16.34 -5.50
C SER A 83 -2.53 17.02 -5.99
N ARG A 84 -3.00 16.67 -7.19
CA ARG A 84 -4.21 17.25 -7.79
C ARG A 84 -5.50 16.58 -7.33
N SER A 85 -5.53 15.25 -7.33
CA SER A 85 -6.77 14.49 -7.11
C SER A 85 -6.48 13.00 -6.87
N LYS A 86 -7.55 12.21 -6.73
CA LYS A 86 -7.46 10.75 -6.58
C LYS A 86 -8.49 10.05 -7.48
N PRO A 87 -8.13 8.96 -8.18
CA PRO A 87 -9.12 8.10 -8.85
C PRO A 87 -10.00 7.35 -7.85
N PRO A 88 -11.06 6.67 -8.35
CA PRO A 88 -11.84 5.73 -7.55
C PRO A 88 -10.96 4.67 -6.89
N LEU A 89 -11.37 4.26 -5.69
CA LEU A 89 -10.75 3.17 -4.96
C LEU A 89 -11.27 1.83 -5.50
N VAL A 90 -10.37 0.93 -5.89
CA VAL A 90 -10.70 -0.31 -6.61
C VAL A 90 -10.60 -1.50 -5.67
N VAL A 91 -11.70 -2.26 -5.52
CA VAL A 91 -11.68 -3.52 -4.79
C VAL A 91 -11.21 -4.62 -5.74
N LEU A 92 -10.08 -5.25 -5.41
CA LEU A 92 -9.48 -6.31 -6.20
C LEU A 92 -10.07 -7.67 -5.83
N SER A 93 -10.37 -8.47 -6.84
CA SER A 93 -10.90 -9.83 -6.66
C SER A 93 -9.78 -10.87 -6.71
N GLY A 94 -9.79 -11.81 -5.77
CA GLY A 94 -8.87 -12.93 -5.77
C GLY A 94 -7.40 -12.55 -5.56
N ARG A 95 -6.51 -13.41 -6.04
CA ARG A 95 -5.06 -13.18 -5.99
C ARG A 95 -4.64 -12.45 -7.26
N GLN A 96 -4.04 -11.28 -7.09
CA GLN A 96 -3.56 -10.47 -8.20
C GLN A 96 -2.35 -11.10 -8.87
N ASN A 97 -2.36 -11.10 -10.20
CA ASN A 97 -1.22 -11.37 -11.05
C ASN A 97 -0.91 -10.15 -11.94
N SER A 98 0.05 -10.27 -12.84
CA SER A 98 0.47 -9.18 -13.72
C SER A 98 -0.61 -8.72 -14.70
N GLU A 99 -1.44 -9.62 -15.23
CA GLU A 99 -2.53 -9.29 -16.15
C GLU A 99 -3.63 -8.49 -15.44
N ASP A 100 -4.01 -8.91 -14.22
CA ASP A 100 -4.97 -8.16 -13.38
C ASP A 100 -4.46 -6.74 -13.08
N TYR A 101 -3.15 -6.62 -12.86
CA TYR A 101 -2.52 -5.33 -12.59
C TYR A 101 -2.48 -4.43 -13.83
N ILE A 102 -2.15 -4.99 -15.01
CA ILE A 102 -2.23 -4.27 -16.28
C ILE A 102 -3.63 -3.72 -16.50
N TYR A 103 -4.66 -4.55 -16.28
CA TYR A 103 -6.05 -4.13 -16.37
C TYR A 103 -6.39 -3.02 -15.36
N THR A 104 -5.94 -3.15 -14.11
CA THR A 104 -6.19 -2.13 -13.08
C THR A 104 -5.56 -0.79 -13.47
N VAL A 105 -4.34 -0.79 -13.97
CA VAL A 105 -3.65 0.41 -14.43
C VAL A 105 -4.32 0.99 -15.67
N SER A 106 -4.69 0.17 -16.67
CA SER A 106 -5.31 0.66 -17.90
C SER A 106 -6.66 1.33 -17.64
N GLU A 107 -7.51 0.72 -16.81
CA GLU A 107 -8.88 1.18 -16.60
C GLU A 107 -8.97 2.33 -15.59
N TYR A 108 -8.18 2.29 -14.51
CA TYR A 108 -8.37 3.20 -13.39
C TYR A 108 -7.29 4.28 -13.27
N LEU A 109 -6.06 3.99 -13.68
CA LEU A 109 -4.95 4.95 -13.58
C LEU A 109 -4.79 5.78 -14.85
N LEU A 110 -4.69 5.15 -16.03
CA LEU A 110 -4.34 5.89 -17.26
C LEU A 110 -5.38 6.93 -17.63
N LEU A 111 -6.67 6.61 -17.48
CA LEU A 111 -7.74 7.57 -17.70
C LEU A 111 -7.62 8.77 -16.74
N PHE A 112 -7.35 8.49 -15.46
CA PHE A 112 -7.13 9.52 -14.45
C PHE A 112 -5.90 10.39 -14.76
N ALA A 113 -4.78 9.76 -15.13
CA ALA A 113 -3.54 10.43 -15.45
C ALA A 113 -3.72 11.36 -16.66
N HIS A 114 -4.30 10.86 -17.74
CA HIS A 114 -4.58 11.66 -18.94
C HIS A 114 -5.53 12.82 -18.68
N LEU A 115 -6.60 12.61 -17.88
CA LEU A 115 -7.55 13.68 -17.56
C LEU A 115 -6.93 14.80 -16.71
N ASN A 116 -6.04 14.46 -15.78
CA ASN A 116 -5.47 15.44 -14.84
C ASN A 116 -4.14 16.02 -15.32
N TYR A 117 -3.38 15.31 -16.14
CA TYR A 117 -1.99 15.63 -16.48
C TYR A 117 -1.69 15.56 -17.98
N GLY A 118 -2.60 15.06 -18.81
CA GLY A 118 -2.30 14.77 -20.22
C GLY A 118 -1.17 13.74 -20.29
N THR A 119 -0.08 14.09 -20.95
CA THR A 119 1.13 13.26 -21.05
C THR A 119 2.20 13.60 -20.00
N ASP A 120 1.96 14.62 -19.16
CA ASP A 120 2.97 15.22 -18.30
C ASP A 120 2.85 14.69 -16.86
N TYR A 121 3.00 13.37 -16.70
CA TYR A 121 2.98 12.70 -15.40
C TYR A 121 4.09 11.65 -15.26
N ILE A 122 4.37 11.26 -14.02
CA ILE A 122 5.30 10.17 -13.67
C ILE A 122 4.51 9.12 -12.88
N TYR A 123 4.59 7.86 -13.34
CA TYR A 123 4.05 6.66 -12.69
C TYR A 123 5.08 5.53 -12.78
#